data_AF-A0A959IFY1-F1
#
_entry.id   AF-A0A959IFY1-F1
#
_cell.length_a   1.000
_cell.length_b   1.000
_cell.length_c   1.000
_cell.angle_alpha   90.00
_cell.angle_beta   90.00
_cell.angle_gamma   90.00
#
_symmetry.space_group_name_H-M   'P 1'
#
loop_
_entity.id
_entity.type
_entity.pdbx_description
1 polymer ?
#
loop_
_entity_poly.entity_id
_entity_poly.type
_entity_poly.pdbx_seq_one_letter_code
_entity_poly.pdbx_strand_id
1 'polypeptide(L)'
;MDSKTTFYDRAKKYGHSIEALKAGMTVSSTITVNNVDQLKHIFNEHIVDPDSKIGKLLFEGIPAADDADGSMSGVLRRVQAFIYQDAELSAMDRQKIANGFPMEVELTSAENYTPTAPVSINSPTQPKVYNYGTLTLNQGIYITAYQTTVTFNIDEVVRNGDNGNPNIGDFNFFGATGAAGATGSTGATGGTGSAGSKGTCTNGGGISGKAGGGGGTGLTGGTGGPGNPGKDGQPSQQATITINDGITGNLLFFTRSGTGGKGGAGGKGGRGGTGGNGGHGATCDCECTSGGNAGNGGPGGTGGLGGNGGNGVNAAANIIVTIPASVADQVTKNSAYAGYGDFGSGGAPGDGGPAGSKGGGGGASGCPSCGSGSSGSSGGKGSQGNNGNPGTIQGAPATITIIKT
;
A
#
# COMPACT_ATOMS: atom_id res chain seq x y z
N MET A 1 38.14 -5.85 32.66
CA MET A 1 36.96 -4.98 32.74
C MET A 1 37.15 -3.93 31.67
N ASP A 2 36.63 -4.17 30.47
CA ASP A 2 36.66 -3.15 29.42
C ASP A 2 35.92 -1.91 29.93
N SER A 3 36.57 -0.75 29.87
CA SER A 3 35.97 0.50 30.32
C SER A 3 34.75 0.79 29.45
N LYS A 4 33.57 0.76 30.06
CA LYS A 4 32.32 1.19 29.44
C LYS A 4 32.51 2.57 28.78
N THR A 5 32.22 2.69 27.49
CA THR A 5 32.35 3.95 26.76
C THR A 5 31.27 4.93 27.22
N THR A 6 31.67 6.13 27.66
CA THR A 6 30.73 7.15 28.17
C THR A 6 29.95 7.82 27.05
N PHE A 7 28.83 8.50 27.36
CA PHE A 7 28.09 9.34 26.42
C PHE A 7 29.00 10.27 25.58
N TYR A 8 29.93 10.97 26.22
CA TYR A 8 30.81 11.92 25.53
C TYR A 8 31.87 11.22 24.69
N ASP A 9 32.36 10.05 25.09
CA ASP A 9 33.28 9.26 24.25
C ASP A 9 32.58 8.83 22.95
N ARG A 10 31.32 8.40 23.04
CA ARG A 10 30.51 8.05 21.87
C ARG A 10 30.23 9.28 21.00
N ALA A 11 29.83 10.40 21.59
CA ALA A 11 29.59 11.65 20.85
C ALA A 11 30.85 12.16 20.14
N LYS A 12 32.03 12.04 20.78
CA LYS A 12 33.31 12.43 20.18
C LYS A 12 33.65 11.57 18.97
N LYS A 13 33.35 10.26 19.00
CA LYS A 13 33.51 9.38 17.83
C LYS A 13 32.63 9.81 16.65
N TYR A 14 31.46 10.39 16.92
CA TYR A 14 30.58 10.96 15.90
C TYR A 14 31.00 12.35 15.42
N GLY A 15 32.09 12.92 15.96
CA GLY A 15 32.51 14.28 15.65
C GLY A 15 31.57 15.36 16.21
N HIS A 16 30.72 15.03 17.17
CA HIS A 16 29.80 16.00 17.79
C HIS A 16 30.52 16.87 18.82
N SER A 17 30.22 18.18 18.84
CA SER A 17 30.82 19.13 19.80
C SER A 17 30.38 18.80 21.23
N ILE A 18 31.36 18.51 22.08
CA ILE A 18 31.13 18.21 23.49
C ILE A 18 30.69 19.46 24.25
N GLU A 19 31.22 20.61 23.89
CA GLU A 19 30.83 21.91 24.46
C GLU A 19 29.35 22.20 24.18
N ALA A 20 28.90 21.92 22.95
CA ALA A 20 27.51 22.10 22.58
C ALA A 20 26.57 21.17 23.36
N LEU A 21 26.95 19.90 23.50
CA LEU A 21 26.18 18.91 24.26
C LEU A 21 26.08 19.27 25.74
N LYS A 22 27.19 19.71 26.35
CA LYS A 22 27.23 20.22 27.75
C LYS A 22 26.37 21.46 27.96
N ALA A 23 26.16 22.26 26.90
CA ALA A 23 25.24 23.39 26.92
C ALA A 23 23.76 22.97 26.77
N GLY A 24 23.47 21.66 26.74
CA GLY A 24 22.12 21.12 26.59
C GLY A 24 21.59 21.10 25.16
N MET A 25 22.44 21.37 24.15
CA MET A 25 22.01 21.34 22.76
C MET A 25 22.00 19.91 22.23
N THR A 26 21.05 19.61 21.34
CA THR A 26 21.09 18.41 20.50
C THR A 26 21.99 18.68 19.30
N VAL A 27 22.89 17.75 18.99
CA VAL A 27 23.82 17.83 17.87
C VAL A 27 23.53 16.68 16.91
N SER A 28 23.36 16.98 15.64
CA SER A 28 23.18 15.98 14.58
C SER A 28 24.22 16.16 13.48
N SER A 29 24.62 15.05 12.87
CA SER A 29 25.52 15.02 11.72
C SER A 29 25.12 13.89 10.77
N THR A 30 25.67 13.93 9.55
CA THR A 30 25.46 12.90 8.55
C THR A 30 26.83 12.40 8.09
N ILE A 31 27.02 11.08 8.12
CA ILE A 31 28.21 10.43 7.57
C ILE A 31 27.87 9.84 6.21
N THR A 32 28.67 10.16 5.20
CA THR A 32 28.61 9.50 3.89
C THR A 32 29.43 8.22 3.91
N VAL A 33 28.77 7.10 3.67
CA VAL A 33 29.35 5.76 3.58
C VAL A 33 29.45 5.40 2.11
N ASN A 34 30.66 5.22 1.60
CA ASN A 34 30.90 5.06 0.16
C ASN A 34 30.83 3.61 -0.32
N ASN A 35 30.90 2.64 0.60
CA ASN A 35 30.81 1.22 0.28
C ASN A 35 30.45 0.39 1.52
N VAL A 36 30.14 -0.88 1.30
CA VAL A 36 29.73 -1.83 2.33
C VAL A 36 30.82 -2.11 3.38
N ASP A 37 32.10 -1.99 3.04
CA ASP A 37 33.20 -2.18 3.98
C ASP A 37 33.28 -1.00 4.98
N GLN A 38 33.10 0.23 4.49
CA GLN A 38 32.95 1.41 5.36
C GLN A 38 31.72 1.30 6.25
N LEU A 39 30.61 0.78 5.71
CA LEU A 39 29.38 0.54 6.49
C LEU A 39 29.65 -0.45 7.64
N LYS A 40 30.29 -1.58 7.33
CA LYS A 40 30.68 -2.59 8.32
C LYS A 40 31.57 -2.00 9.41
N HIS A 41 32.56 -1.20 9.04
CA HIS A 41 33.45 -0.56 9.99
C HIS A 41 32.70 0.35 10.98
N ILE A 42 31.80 1.21 10.48
CA ILE A 42 30.97 2.09 11.32
C ILE A 42 30.10 1.27 12.28
N PHE A 43 29.46 0.19 11.83
CA PHE A 43 28.64 -0.64 12.72
C PHE A 43 29.47 -1.42 13.74
N ASN A 44 30.63 -1.97 13.36
CA ASN A 44 31.49 -2.73 14.26
C ASN A 44 32.16 -1.87 15.33
N GLU A 45 32.50 -0.61 15.04
CA GLU A 45 33.07 0.30 16.04
C GLU A 45 32.07 0.77 17.10
N HIS A 46 30.77 0.52 16.89
CA HIS A 46 29.67 1.03 17.70
C HIS A 46 28.81 -0.09 18.34
N ILE A 47 29.07 -1.36 18.04
CA ILE A 47 28.42 -2.51 18.67
C ILE A 47 29.37 -3.08 19.73
N VAL A 48 28.89 -3.17 20.97
CA VAL A 48 29.69 -3.41 22.20
C VAL A 48 30.17 -4.85 22.37
N ASP A 49 29.93 -5.77 21.42
CA ASP A 49 30.35 -7.16 21.55
C ASP A 49 31.22 -7.59 20.35
N PRO A 50 32.55 -7.75 20.53
CA PRO A 50 33.44 -8.31 19.51
C PRO A 50 33.18 -9.81 19.27
N ASP A 51 32.44 -10.50 20.14
CA ASP A 51 31.94 -11.84 19.84
C ASP A 51 30.65 -11.70 19.02
N SER A 52 30.68 -12.13 17.76
CA SER A 52 29.61 -12.29 16.74
C SER A 52 28.16 -12.69 17.15
N LYS A 53 27.81 -12.75 18.44
CA LYS A 53 26.49 -13.10 19.00
C LYS A 53 25.39 -12.14 18.57
N ILE A 54 25.64 -10.83 18.55
CA ILE A 54 24.61 -9.84 18.16
C ILE A 54 24.19 -10.05 16.71
N GLY A 55 25.14 -10.27 15.80
CA GLY A 55 24.84 -10.57 14.41
C GLY A 55 24.05 -11.87 14.24
N LYS A 56 24.35 -12.92 15.03
CA LYS A 56 23.56 -14.16 15.00
C LYS A 56 22.13 -13.93 15.48
N LEU A 57 21.95 -13.24 16.61
CA LEU A 57 20.65 -12.95 17.19
C LEU A 57 19.78 -12.04 16.31
N LEU A 58 20.40 -11.07 15.62
CA LEU A 58 19.71 -10.17 14.69
C LEU A 58 18.99 -10.91 13.56
N PHE A 59 19.39 -12.14 13.26
CA PHE A 59 18.80 -12.89 12.16
C PHE A 59 18.48 -14.35 12.50
N GLU A 60 18.45 -14.70 13.79
CA GLU A 60 18.02 -16.01 14.25
C GLU A 60 16.56 -16.28 13.85
N GLY A 61 16.27 -17.48 13.35
CA GLY A 61 14.93 -17.87 12.88
C GLY A 61 14.49 -17.24 11.56
N ILE A 62 15.30 -16.35 10.98
CA ILE A 62 15.09 -15.79 9.63
C ILE A 62 15.85 -16.68 8.65
N PRO A 63 15.18 -17.36 7.69
CA PRO A 63 15.83 -18.27 6.77
C PRO A 63 17.08 -17.63 6.15
N ALA A 64 18.21 -18.33 6.23
CA ALA A 64 19.40 -17.92 5.51
C ALA A 64 19.07 -17.97 4.01
N ALA A 65 19.40 -16.91 3.28
CA ALA A 65 19.31 -16.97 1.83
C ALA A 65 20.33 -18.00 1.34
N ASP A 66 19.90 -18.88 0.45
CA ASP A 66 20.82 -19.74 -0.28
C ASP A 66 21.85 -18.85 -1.01
N ASP A 67 23.11 -19.27 -1.09
CA ASP A 67 24.10 -18.58 -1.91
C ASP A 67 23.71 -18.60 -3.40
N ALA A 68 22.86 -19.55 -3.80
CA ALA A 68 22.19 -19.57 -5.10
C ALA A 68 20.98 -18.62 -5.22
N ASP A 69 20.48 -18.05 -4.12
CA ASP A 69 19.41 -17.05 -4.14
C ASP A 69 19.96 -15.70 -4.63
N GLY A 70 19.81 -15.50 -5.94
CA GLY A 70 20.17 -14.28 -6.63
C GLY A 70 19.19 -13.11 -6.43
N SER A 71 18.08 -13.31 -5.71
CA SER A 71 17.08 -12.28 -5.43
C SER A 71 17.66 -11.14 -4.60
N MET A 72 17.03 -9.95 -4.64
CA MET A 72 17.45 -8.82 -3.82
C MET A 72 17.35 -9.09 -2.33
N SER A 73 16.37 -9.88 -1.89
CA SER A 73 16.25 -10.32 -0.50
C SER A 73 17.42 -11.21 -0.09
N GLY A 74 17.84 -12.13 -0.97
CA GLY A 74 18.99 -12.97 -0.72
C GLY A 74 20.31 -12.21 -0.65
N VAL A 75 20.51 -11.26 -1.57
CA VAL A 75 21.66 -10.34 -1.58
C VAL A 75 21.69 -9.51 -0.30
N LEU A 76 20.57 -8.90 0.09
CA LEU A 76 20.47 -8.10 1.32
C LEU A 76 20.84 -8.93 2.55
N ARG A 77 20.39 -10.18 2.61
CA ARG A 77 20.69 -11.09 3.73
C ARG A 77 22.20 -11.39 3.83
N ARG A 78 22.88 -11.63 2.71
CA ARG A 78 24.35 -11.85 2.68
C ARG A 78 25.11 -10.58 3.05
N VAL A 79 24.64 -9.41 2.62
CA VAL A 79 25.21 -8.12 3.04
C VAL A 79 25.09 -7.91 4.54
N GLN A 80 23.94 -8.23 5.12
CA GLN A 80 23.72 -8.18 6.57
C GLN A 80 24.64 -9.17 7.31
N ALA A 81 24.81 -10.39 6.80
CA ALA A 81 25.76 -11.35 7.38
C ALA A 81 27.21 -10.85 7.30
N PHE A 82 27.59 -10.20 6.20
CA PHE A 82 28.91 -9.58 6.07
C PHE A 82 29.14 -8.47 7.10
N ILE A 83 28.14 -7.60 7.30
CA ILE A 83 28.21 -6.47 8.24
C ILE A 83 28.26 -6.97 9.69
N TYR A 84 27.37 -7.89 10.08
CA TYR A 84 27.14 -8.21 11.50
C TYR A 84 27.69 -9.56 11.97
N GLN A 85 28.00 -10.49 11.05
CA GLN A 85 28.42 -11.86 11.38
C GLN A 85 29.82 -12.20 10.87
N ASP A 86 30.57 -11.22 10.38
CA ASP A 86 31.89 -11.41 9.76
C ASP A 86 31.93 -12.43 8.62
N ALA A 87 30.79 -12.67 7.96
CA ALA A 87 30.76 -13.49 6.75
C ALA A 87 31.50 -12.80 5.60
N GLU A 88 31.96 -13.56 4.61
CA GLU A 88 32.48 -12.99 3.36
C GLU A 88 31.33 -12.54 2.45
N LEU A 89 31.55 -11.46 1.69
CA LEU A 89 30.60 -10.97 0.69
C LEU A 89 31.20 -11.12 -0.71
N SER A 90 30.51 -11.87 -1.57
CA SER A 90 30.96 -12.15 -2.93
C SER A 90 31.11 -10.88 -3.78
N ALA A 91 32.00 -10.92 -4.77
CA ALA A 91 32.18 -9.80 -5.71
C ALA A 91 30.90 -9.48 -6.51
N MET A 92 30.10 -10.51 -6.82
CA MET A 92 28.83 -10.35 -7.51
C MET A 92 27.79 -9.61 -6.65
N ASP A 93 27.69 -9.95 -5.37
CA ASP A 93 26.80 -9.23 -4.45
C ASP A 93 27.27 -7.80 -4.21
N ARG A 94 28.58 -7.58 -4.10
CA ARG A 94 29.18 -6.23 -4.03
C ARG A 94 28.81 -5.39 -5.25
N GLN A 95 28.83 -5.97 -6.44
CA GLN A 95 28.41 -5.28 -7.66
C GLN A 95 26.89 -4.98 -7.65
N LYS A 96 26.06 -5.93 -7.18
CA LYS A 96 24.60 -5.73 -7.09
C LYS A 96 24.21 -4.60 -6.13
N ILE A 97 24.94 -4.42 -5.03
CA ILE A 97 24.66 -3.37 -4.05
C ILE A 97 25.40 -2.05 -4.32
N ALA A 98 26.30 -2.01 -5.30
CA ALA A 98 27.12 -0.82 -5.57
C ALA A 98 26.25 0.44 -5.81
N ASN A 99 25.11 0.28 -6.49
CA ASN A 99 24.16 1.36 -6.75
C ASN A 99 23.44 1.87 -5.49
N GLY A 100 23.52 1.15 -4.37
CA GLY A 100 23.02 1.60 -3.07
C GLY A 100 24.00 2.51 -2.33
N PHE A 101 25.20 2.72 -2.86
CA PHE A 101 26.22 3.60 -2.32
C PHE A 101 26.55 4.76 -3.29
N PRO A 102 27.00 5.93 -2.80
CA PRO A 102 27.15 6.26 -1.39
C PRO A 102 25.80 6.34 -0.66
N MET A 103 25.77 5.91 0.60
CA MET A 103 24.62 6.05 1.48
C MET A 103 24.94 6.98 2.63
N GLU A 104 23.91 7.58 3.21
CA GLU A 104 24.05 8.45 4.36
C GLU A 104 23.60 7.73 5.63
N VAL A 105 24.29 8.01 6.74
CA VAL A 105 23.90 7.59 8.09
C VAL A 105 23.72 8.84 8.93
N GLU A 106 22.54 9.01 9.51
CA GLU A 106 22.25 10.15 10.37
C GLU A 106 22.61 9.80 11.82
N LEU A 107 23.41 10.65 12.45
CA LEU A 107 23.84 10.51 13.83
C LEU A 107 23.25 11.67 14.63
N THR A 108 22.65 11.38 15.79
CA THR A 108 22.14 12.39 16.70
C THR A 108 22.64 12.13 18.10
N SER A 109 23.11 13.18 18.79
CA SER A 109 23.47 13.13 20.21
C SER A 109 22.78 14.21 21.02
N ALA A 110 22.32 13.85 22.21
CA ALA A 110 21.78 14.79 23.19
C ALA A 110 22.10 14.26 24.59
N GLU A 111 22.66 15.12 25.45
CA GLU A 111 22.96 14.71 26.83
C GLU A 111 21.68 14.41 27.60
N ASN A 112 20.67 15.27 27.45
CA ASN A 112 19.32 15.05 27.95
C ASN A 112 18.34 15.18 26.78
N TYR A 113 17.59 14.13 26.49
CA TYR A 113 16.55 14.15 25.47
C TYR A 113 15.18 13.86 26.10
N THR A 114 14.30 14.86 26.06
CA THR A 114 12.93 14.78 26.56
C THR A 114 11.96 15.18 25.44
N PRO A 115 11.52 14.23 24.61
CA PRO A 115 10.56 14.54 23.55
C PRO A 115 9.23 15.03 24.14
N THR A 116 8.67 16.07 23.52
CA THR A 116 7.41 16.71 23.94
C THR A 116 6.18 16.12 23.26
N ALA A 117 6.38 15.24 22.27
CA ALA A 117 5.35 14.50 21.55
C ALA A 117 5.89 13.12 21.14
N PRO A 118 5.03 12.16 20.74
CA PRO A 118 5.50 10.89 20.18
C PRO A 118 6.47 11.09 19.02
N VAL A 119 7.57 10.34 19.04
CA VAL A 119 8.65 10.46 18.05
C VAL A 119 8.43 9.43 16.95
N SER A 120 8.30 9.91 15.71
CA SER A 120 8.24 9.05 14.52
C SER A 120 9.54 9.11 13.74
N ILE A 121 10.17 7.97 13.54
CA ILE A 121 11.40 7.78 12.78
C ILE A 121 11.03 7.02 11.51
N ASN A 122 11.06 7.68 10.36
CA ASN A 122 10.72 7.08 9.08
C ASN A 122 11.74 7.51 8.01
N SER A 123 12.83 6.77 7.92
CA SER A 123 13.87 6.93 6.92
C SER A 123 14.27 5.56 6.35
N PRO A 124 13.50 5.02 5.39
CA PRO A 124 13.68 3.64 4.94
C PRO A 124 15.01 3.38 4.24
N THR A 125 15.70 4.42 3.79
CA THR A 125 16.96 4.34 3.05
C THR A 125 18.17 4.87 3.85
N GLN A 126 17.95 5.49 5.00
CA GLN A 126 19.00 6.14 5.79
C GLN A 126 18.98 5.59 7.22
N PRO A 127 19.96 4.75 7.61
CA PRO A 127 20.09 4.30 8.98
C PRO A 127 20.26 5.48 9.93
N LYS A 128 19.69 5.36 11.14
CA LYS A 128 19.79 6.40 12.18
C LYS A 128 20.43 5.86 13.45
N VAL A 129 21.36 6.62 14.02
CA VAL A 129 22.00 6.32 15.29
C VAL A 129 21.72 7.45 16.27
N TYR A 130 21.24 7.07 17.44
CA TYR A 130 20.93 7.98 18.53
C TYR A 130 21.84 7.68 19.71
N ASN A 131 22.50 8.70 20.23
CA ASN A 131 23.30 8.62 21.45
C ASN A 131 22.74 9.59 22.48
N TYR A 132 22.15 9.05 23.53
CA TYR A 132 21.56 9.85 24.59
C TYR A 132 22.27 9.59 25.92
N GLY A 133 22.48 10.65 26.69
CA GLY A 133 22.81 10.49 28.11
C GLY A 133 21.56 9.98 28.83
N THR A 134 20.61 10.86 29.08
CA THR A 134 19.30 10.52 29.65
C THR A 134 18.19 10.70 28.61
N LEU A 135 17.40 9.65 28.38
CA LEU A 135 16.15 9.69 27.63
C LEU A 135 14.98 9.73 28.60
N THR A 136 14.18 10.80 28.59
CA THR A 136 12.98 10.92 29.43
C THR A 136 11.71 10.80 28.59
N LEU A 137 10.92 9.76 28.86
CA LEU A 137 9.63 9.52 28.22
C LEU A 137 8.50 9.86 29.20
N ASN A 138 7.87 11.02 29.04
CA ASN A 138 6.71 11.45 29.83
C ASN A 138 5.40 10.78 29.37
N GLN A 139 4.33 10.98 30.12
CA GLN A 139 3.01 10.42 29.82
C GLN A 139 2.60 10.65 28.35
N GLY A 140 2.16 9.58 27.68
CA GLY A 140 1.75 9.60 26.27
C GLY A 140 2.89 9.61 25.25
N ILE A 141 4.16 9.71 25.70
CA ILE A 141 5.31 9.72 24.81
C ILE A 141 5.75 8.29 24.50
N TYR A 142 6.04 8.02 23.23
CA TYR A 142 6.64 6.79 22.73
C TYR A 142 7.48 7.10 21.49
N ILE A 143 8.35 6.16 21.11
CA ILE A 143 9.20 6.22 19.93
C ILE A 143 8.76 5.12 18.96
N THR A 144 8.63 5.45 17.69
CA THR A 144 8.28 4.50 16.63
C THR A 144 9.21 4.63 15.44
N ALA A 145 9.89 3.54 15.10
CA ALA A 145 10.66 3.41 13.87
C ALA A 145 9.84 2.64 12.82
N TYR A 146 9.55 3.28 11.69
CA TYR A 146 8.90 2.69 10.53
C TYR A 146 9.94 2.38 9.46
N GLN A 147 10.07 1.10 9.09
CA GLN A 147 10.96 0.63 8.03
C GLN A 147 12.41 1.17 8.12
N THR A 148 12.88 1.56 9.30
CA THR A 148 14.17 2.24 9.47
C THR A 148 15.09 1.41 10.33
N THR A 149 16.33 1.20 9.87
CA THR A 149 17.39 0.64 10.70
C THR A 149 17.81 1.67 11.73
N VAL A 150 17.65 1.34 13.02
CA VAL A 150 17.95 2.26 14.12
C VAL A 150 18.90 1.64 15.15
N THR A 151 19.83 2.46 15.64
CA THR A 151 20.68 2.13 16.78
C THR A 151 20.47 3.17 17.88
N PHE A 152 20.15 2.73 19.09
CA PHE A 152 20.06 3.58 20.27
C PHE A 152 21.16 3.20 21.25
N ASN A 153 21.96 4.17 21.66
CA ASN A 153 22.94 4.07 22.74
C ASN A 153 22.54 5.06 23.82
N ILE A 154 21.99 4.56 24.92
CA ILE A 154 21.37 5.39 25.96
C ILE A 154 22.04 5.07 27.29
N ASP A 155 22.48 6.08 28.04
CA ASP A 155 23.00 5.86 29.40
C ASP A 155 21.86 5.54 30.38
N GLU A 156 20.85 6.41 30.48
CA GLU A 156 19.70 6.22 31.36
C GLU A 156 18.36 6.42 30.64
N VAL A 157 17.37 5.59 30.93
CA VAL A 157 15.98 5.81 30.50
C VAL A 157 15.09 6.11 31.70
N VAL A 158 14.38 7.23 31.67
CA VAL A 158 13.39 7.61 32.68
C VAL A 158 12.00 7.58 32.07
N ARG A 159 11.15 6.68 32.55
CA ARG A 159 9.75 6.54 32.14
C ARG A 159 8.81 7.12 33.19
N ASN A 160 8.26 8.30 32.90
CA ASN A 160 7.27 8.98 33.75
C ASN A 160 5.87 8.74 33.20
N GLY A 161 5.12 7.82 33.80
CA GLY A 161 3.78 7.43 33.34
C GLY A 161 3.79 6.33 32.27
N ASP A 162 2.71 6.20 31.52
CA ASP A 162 2.56 5.21 30.44
C ASP A 162 2.46 5.87 29.06
N ASN A 163 2.41 5.06 27.99
CA ASN A 163 2.34 5.57 26.61
C ASN A 163 0.93 5.96 26.16
N GLY A 164 -0.09 5.80 27.02
CA GLY A 164 -1.49 6.08 26.74
C GLY A 164 -2.15 5.18 25.70
N ASN A 165 -1.46 4.17 25.16
CA ASN A 165 -1.98 3.30 24.11
C ASN A 165 -1.67 1.82 24.38
N PRO A 166 -2.68 1.01 24.75
CA PRO A 166 -2.47 -0.39 25.15
C PRO A 166 -2.02 -1.30 24.00
N ASN A 167 -2.06 -0.83 22.75
CA ASN A 167 -1.75 -1.62 21.56
C ASN A 167 -0.32 -1.45 21.05
N ILE A 168 0.49 -0.60 21.71
CA ILE A 168 1.88 -0.31 21.32
C ILE A 168 2.79 -0.27 22.56
N GLY A 169 4.10 -0.29 22.32
CA GLY A 169 5.13 -0.13 23.35
C GLY A 169 5.63 1.30 23.51
N ASP A 170 6.62 1.50 24.38
CA ASP A 170 7.39 2.73 24.49
C ASP A 170 8.38 2.84 23.31
N PHE A 171 8.94 1.71 22.89
CA PHE A 171 9.73 1.58 21.66
C PHE A 171 9.02 0.65 20.68
N ASN A 172 8.78 1.15 19.48
CA ASN A 172 8.00 0.46 18.46
C ASN A 172 8.78 0.32 17.16
N PHE A 173 8.79 -0.88 16.60
CA PHE A 173 9.49 -1.19 15.35
C PHE A 173 8.52 -1.79 14.35
N PHE A 174 8.13 -0.96 13.38
CA PHE A 174 7.06 -1.26 12.46
C PHE A 174 7.51 -1.39 11.02
N GLY A 175 6.90 -2.35 10.33
CA GLY A 175 6.82 -2.30 8.88
C GLY A 175 5.78 -1.28 8.42
N ALA A 176 5.62 -1.11 7.10
CA ALA A 176 4.54 -0.29 6.55
C ALA A 176 3.45 -1.12 5.91
N THR A 177 2.22 -0.63 6.02
CA THR A 177 1.09 -1.20 5.30
C THR A 177 1.26 -1.00 3.79
N GLY A 178 1.02 -2.05 3.02
CA GLY A 178 1.03 -1.98 1.57
C GLY A 178 0.00 -0.99 1.04
N ALA A 179 0.32 -0.29 -0.05
CA ALA A 179 -0.60 0.64 -0.67
C ALA A 179 -1.88 -0.06 -1.13
N ALA A 180 -3.02 0.61 -0.97
CA ALA A 180 -4.28 0.12 -1.49
C ALA A 180 -4.27 0.10 -3.03
N GLY A 181 -4.98 -0.86 -3.60
CA GLY A 181 -5.22 -0.92 -5.03
C GLY A 181 -6.15 0.21 -5.48
N ALA A 182 -5.86 0.78 -6.65
CA ALA A 182 -6.74 1.76 -7.28
C ALA A 182 -8.05 1.13 -7.81
N THR A 183 -9.13 1.90 -7.79
CA THR A 183 -10.42 1.50 -8.37
C THR A 183 -10.34 1.38 -9.89
N GLY A 184 -11.02 0.38 -10.45
CA GLY A 184 -11.12 0.17 -11.89
C GLY A 184 -11.92 1.26 -12.62
N SER A 185 -11.65 1.45 -13.91
CA SER A 185 -12.34 2.44 -14.74
C SER A 185 -13.80 2.08 -14.99
N THR A 186 -14.66 3.08 -15.19
CA THR A 186 -16.04 2.83 -15.60
C THR A 186 -16.10 2.39 -17.05
N GLY A 187 -16.96 1.41 -17.36
CA GLY A 187 -17.19 0.94 -18.72
C GLY A 187 -17.84 2.00 -19.60
N ALA A 188 -17.52 1.98 -20.90
CA ALA A 188 -18.06 2.95 -21.85
C ALA A 188 -19.58 2.79 -22.05
N THR A 189 -20.28 3.87 -22.36
CA THR A 189 -21.69 3.80 -22.75
C THR A 189 -21.83 3.13 -24.12
N GLY A 190 -22.82 2.26 -24.26
CA GLY A 190 -23.15 1.62 -25.54
C GLY A 190 -23.62 2.63 -26.58
N GLY A 191 -23.29 2.39 -27.85
CA GLY A 191 -23.74 3.21 -28.97
C GLY A 191 -25.27 3.18 -29.16
N THR A 192 -25.82 4.29 -29.64
CA THR A 192 -27.26 4.39 -29.96
C THR A 192 -27.58 3.61 -31.23
N GLY A 193 -28.73 2.93 -31.23
CA GLY A 193 -29.23 2.21 -32.41
C GLY A 193 -29.61 3.16 -33.54
N SER A 194 -29.47 2.70 -34.79
CA SER A 194 -29.80 3.51 -35.97
C SER A 194 -31.29 3.88 -36.01
N ALA A 195 -31.62 5.09 -36.46
CA ALA A 195 -33.00 5.45 -36.71
C ALA A 195 -33.56 4.69 -37.92
N GLY A 196 -34.85 4.35 -37.84
CA GLY A 196 -35.58 3.74 -38.95
C GLY A 196 -35.79 4.72 -40.11
N SER A 197 -35.77 4.22 -41.34
CA SER A 197 -36.04 5.04 -42.53
C SER A 197 -37.48 5.56 -42.53
N LYS A 198 -37.71 6.79 -43.00
CA LYS A 198 -39.08 7.27 -43.20
C LYS A 198 -39.78 6.49 -44.31
N GLY A 199 -41.09 6.36 -44.22
CA GLY A 199 -41.93 5.83 -45.28
C GLY A 199 -41.92 6.75 -46.50
N THR A 200 -42.33 6.21 -47.65
CA THR A 200 -42.31 6.93 -48.92
C THR A 200 -43.66 6.82 -49.64
N CYS A 201 -43.90 7.76 -50.56
CA CYS A 201 -44.98 7.67 -51.55
C CYS A 201 -44.36 7.45 -52.94
N THR A 202 -45.14 6.90 -53.85
CA THR A 202 -44.80 6.69 -55.26
C THR A 202 -45.72 7.54 -56.16
N ASN A 203 -45.41 7.61 -57.46
CA ASN A 203 -46.25 8.25 -58.47
C ASN A 203 -46.75 9.65 -58.09
N GLY A 204 -45.84 10.60 -57.91
CA GLY A 204 -46.20 12.00 -57.61
C GLY A 204 -46.67 12.28 -56.19
N GLY A 205 -46.70 11.27 -55.30
CA GLY A 205 -47.10 11.41 -53.91
C GLY A 205 -48.45 10.78 -53.57
N GLY A 206 -49.20 10.28 -54.56
CA GLY A 206 -50.57 9.80 -54.35
C GLY A 206 -50.74 8.32 -54.04
N ILE A 207 -49.68 7.51 -54.20
CA ILE A 207 -49.75 6.05 -53.96
C ILE A 207 -48.76 5.64 -52.88
N SER A 208 -49.19 4.80 -51.94
CA SER A 208 -48.36 4.28 -50.87
C SER A 208 -47.11 3.56 -51.38
N GLY A 209 -45.95 4.01 -50.88
CA GLY A 209 -44.66 3.38 -51.14
C GLY A 209 -44.24 2.49 -49.98
N LYS A 210 -42.99 2.63 -49.52
CA LYS A 210 -42.46 1.80 -48.42
C LYS A 210 -42.98 2.32 -47.07
N ALA A 211 -43.25 1.40 -46.15
CA ALA A 211 -43.49 1.72 -44.75
C ALA A 211 -42.24 2.30 -44.07
N GLY A 212 -42.43 2.93 -42.92
CA GLY A 212 -41.33 3.32 -42.05
C GLY A 212 -40.49 2.10 -41.64
N GLY A 213 -39.17 2.22 -41.75
CA GLY A 213 -38.22 1.20 -41.35
C GLY A 213 -38.11 1.07 -39.82
N GLY A 214 -37.72 -0.10 -39.34
CA GLY A 214 -37.48 -0.31 -37.92
C GLY A 214 -36.25 0.44 -37.41
N GLY A 215 -36.27 0.87 -36.15
CA GLY A 215 -35.08 1.35 -35.46
C GLY A 215 -34.14 0.21 -35.05
N GLY A 216 -32.83 0.44 -35.08
CA GLY A 216 -31.82 -0.51 -34.63
C GLY A 216 -31.74 -0.62 -33.11
N THR A 217 -31.30 -1.77 -32.59
CA THR A 217 -31.08 -1.97 -31.16
C THR A 217 -29.84 -1.18 -30.69
N GLY A 218 -29.91 -0.59 -29.50
CA GLY A 218 -28.74 0.04 -28.88
C GLY A 218 -27.66 -1.00 -28.54
N LEU A 219 -26.40 -0.59 -28.52
CA LEU A 219 -25.29 -1.49 -28.20
C LEU A 219 -25.16 -1.72 -26.70
N THR A 220 -24.58 -2.86 -26.32
CA THR A 220 -24.26 -3.17 -24.93
C THR A 220 -23.28 -2.14 -24.34
N GLY A 221 -23.46 -1.78 -23.07
CA GLY A 221 -22.48 -0.99 -22.33
C GLY A 221 -21.18 -1.78 -22.13
N GLY A 222 -20.04 -1.08 -22.12
CA GLY A 222 -18.74 -1.71 -21.89
C GLY A 222 -18.61 -2.28 -20.48
N THR A 223 -17.80 -3.32 -20.31
CA THR A 223 -17.47 -3.86 -18.98
C THR A 223 -16.64 -2.84 -18.19
N GLY A 224 -16.88 -2.74 -16.88
CA GLY A 224 -16.01 -1.96 -15.99
C GLY A 224 -14.60 -2.55 -15.91
N GLY A 225 -13.58 -1.70 -15.80
CA GLY A 225 -12.20 -2.13 -15.62
C GLY A 225 -12.00 -2.84 -14.27
N PRO A 226 -11.01 -3.75 -14.17
CA PRO A 226 -10.70 -4.39 -12.90
C PRO A 226 -10.11 -3.40 -11.89
N GLY A 227 -10.33 -3.65 -10.59
CA GLY A 227 -9.59 -3.00 -9.53
C GLY A 227 -8.17 -3.52 -9.44
N ASN A 228 -7.22 -2.64 -9.14
CA ASN A 228 -5.82 -3.05 -8.99
C ASN A 228 -5.63 -3.86 -7.70
N PRO A 229 -4.68 -4.79 -7.65
CA PRO A 229 -4.34 -5.47 -6.41
C PRO A 229 -3.76 -4.48 -5.38
N GLY A 230 -4.02 -4.73 -4.11
CA GLY A 230 -3.29 -4.12 -3.01
C GLY A 230 -1.84 -4.59 -3.02
N LYS A 231 -0.92 -3.73 -2.59
CA LYS A 231 0.49 -4.09 -2.48
C LYS A 231 0.74 -4.88 -1.20
N ASP A 232 1.76 -5.72 -1.22
CA ASP A 232 2.23 -6.37 0.00
C ASP A 232 2.74 -5.32 1.00
N GLY A 233 2.71 -5.68 2.28
CA GLY A 233 3.35 -4.89 3.32
C GLY A 233 4.85 -4.72 3.09
N GLN A 234 5.46 -3.83 3.84
CA GLN A 234 6.90 -3.67 3.88
C GLN A 234 7.45 -4.07 5.26
N PRO A 235 8.60 -4.75 5.32
CA PRO A 235 9.08 -5.34 6.55
C PRO A 235 9.46 -4.30 7.61
N SER A 236 9.32 -4.65 8.89
CA SER A 236 10.09 -3.94 9.93
C SER A 236 11.58 -4.22 9.74
N GLN A 237 12.42 -3.23 10.03
CA GLN A 237 13.87 -3.33 9.95
C GLN A 237 14.50 -3.66 11.30
N GLN A 238 15.80 -3.98 11.28
CA GLN A 238 16.57 -4.25 12.48
C GLN A 238 16.61 -3.04 13.41
N ALA A 239 16.73 -3.32 14.70
CA ALA A 239 17.07 -2.31 15.69
C ALA A 239 17.99 -2.87 16.77
N THR A 240 18.93 -2.04 17.20
CA THR A 240 19.80 -2.33 18.34
C THR A 240 19.63 -1.23 19.37
N ILE A 241 19.35 -1.62 20.61
CA ILE A 241 19.15 -0.71 21.73
C ILE A 241 20.10 -1.14 22.83
N THR A 242 20.97 -0.24 23.26
CA THR A 242 21.85 -0.44 24.40
C THR A 242 21.46 0.59 25.45
N ILE A 243 21.01 0.12 26.62
CA ILE A 243 20.84 0.93 27.82
C ILE A 243 21.99 0.56 28.75
N ASN A 244 22.70 1.56 29.22
CA ASN A 244 24.05 1.39 29.76
C ASN A 244 24.03 1.40 31.29
N ASP A 245 23.33 2.34 31.92
CA ASP A 245 23.36 2.58 33.37
C ASP A 245 22.09 2.10 34.06
N GLY A 246 20.92 2.55 33.59
CA GLY A 246 19.69 2.25 34.31
C GLY A 246 18.40 2.59 33.58
N ILE A 247 17.34 2.04 34.14
CA ILE A 247 15.96 2.34 33.78
C ILE A 247 15.26 2.75 35.08
N THR A 248 14.47 3.81 34.99
CA THR A 248 13.51 4.21 36.01
C THR A 248 12.11 4.07 35.42
N GLY A 249 11.26 3.23 36.02
CA GLY A 249 9.92 2.90 35.52
C GLY A 249 9.89 1.54 34.82
N ASN A 250 8.91 1.30 33.95
CA ASN A 250 8.81 0.07 33.15
C ASN A 250 8.82 0.43 31.66
N LEU A 251 9.51 -0.36 30.85
CA LEU A 251 9.56 -0.19 29.40
C LEU A 251 8.92 -1.39 28.69
N LEU A 252 8.18 -1.10 27.63
CA LEU A 252 7.64 -2.09 26.70
C LEU A 252 8.26 -1.88 25.31
N PHE A 253 8.89 -2.93 24.79
CA PHE A 253 9.31 -2.99 23.40
C PHE A 253 8.24 -3.72 22.58
N PHE A 254 7.84 -3.15 21.45
CA PHE A 254 6.80 -3.70 20.60
C PHE A 254 7.20 -3.73 19.13
N THR A 255 6.79 -4.78 18.42
CA THR A 255 7.09 -4.93 17.00
C THR A 255 5.96 -5.59 16.23
N ARG A 256 5.76 -5.10 15.01
CA ARG A 256 4.81 -5.65 14.03
C ARG A 256 5.32 -5.32 12.64
N SER A 257 5.41 -6.32 11.78
CA SER A 257 5.82 -6.09 10.40
C SER A 257 4.71 -5.42 9.56
N GLY A 258 4.93 -5.22 8.25
CA GLY A 258 3.99 -4.53 7.37
C GLY A 258 2.77 -5.37 7.02
N THR A 259 1.58 -4.81 7.15
CA THR A 259 0.32 -5.46 6.73
C THR A 259 0.11 -5.34 5.24
N GLY A 260 -0.65 -6.25 4.64
CA GLY A 260 -1.05 -6.14 3.24
C GLY A 260 -1.97 -4.96 2.97
N GLY A 261 -1.87 -4.37 1.79
CA GLY A 261 -2.76 -3.33 1.30
C GLY A 261 -4.09 -3.89 0.82
N LYS A 262 -5.17 -3.12 0.97
CA LYS A 262 -6.49 -3.51 0.48
C LYS A 262 -6.55 -3.53 -1.06
N GLY A 263 -7.22 -4.50 -1.66
CA GLY A 263 -7.51 -4.52 -3.09
C GLY A 263 -8.44 -3.38 -3.54
N GLY A 264 -8.22 -2.86 -4.75
CA GLY A 264 -9.05 -1.79 -5.32
C GLY A 264 -10.42 -2.28 -5.76
N ALA A 265 -11.45 -1.44 -5.69
CA ALA A 265 -12.78 -1.84 -6.18
C ALA A 265 -12.79 -2.00 -7.71
N GLY A 266 -13.62 -2.92 -8.23
CA GLY A 266 -13.88 -2.99 -9.66
C GLY A 266 -14.65 -1.77 -10.17
N GLY A 267 -14.44 -1.38 -11.41
CA GLY A 267 -15.14 -0.26 -12.04
C GLY A 267 -16.60 -0.56 -12.35
N LYS A 268 -17.47 0.46 -12.38
CA LYS A 268 -18.88 0.27 -12.75
C LYS A 268 -18.98 -0.17 -14.22
N GLY A 269 -19.89 -1.08 -14.55
CA GLY A 269 -20.27 -1.36 -15.93
C GLY A 269 -20.86 -0.13 -16.63
N GLY A 270 -20.62 -0.01 -17.93
CA GLY A 270 -21.13 1.08 -18.75
C GLY A 270 -22.65 0.97 -18.98
N ARG A 271 -23.32 2.10 -19.16
CA ARG A 271 -24.74 2.10 -19.52
C ARG A 271 -24.94 1.52 -20.93
N GLY A 272 -25.98 0.75 -21.16
CA GLY A 272 -26.38 0.33 -22.50
C GLY A 272 -26.83 1.51 -23.38
N GLY A 273 -26.70 1.35 -24.69
CA GLY A 273 -27.05 2.37 -25.67
C GLY A 273 -28.56 2.50 -25.88
N THR A 274 -29.02 3.68 -26.25
CA THR A 274 -30.44 3.92 -26.56
C THR A 274 -30.86 3.16 -27.82
N GLY A 275 -32.07 2.59 -27.83
CA GLY A 275 -32.66 2.02 -29.04
C GLY A 275 -32.97 3.09 -30.08
N GLY A 276 -32.81 2.77 -31.35
CA GLY A 276 -33.14 3.67 -32.46
C GLY A 276 -34.64 3.88 -32.58
N ASN A 277 -35.07 5.10 -32.93
CA ASN A 277 -36.48 5.37 -33.18
C ASN A 277 -36.96 4.66 -34.44
N GLY A 278 -38.21 4.19 -34.44
CA GLY A 278 -38.87 3.69 -35.65
C GLY A 278 -39.15 4.82 -36.63
N GLY A 279 -39.03 4.55 -37.93
CA GLY A 279 -39.30 5.52 -38.97
C GLY A 279 -40.79 5.84 -39.07
N HIS A 280 -41.15 7.10 -39.26
CA HIS A 280 -42.55 7.48 -39.48
C HIS A 280 -43.05 6.97 -40.84
N GLY A 281 -44.32 6.56 -40.91
CA GLY A 281 -45.01 6.31 -42.17
C GLY A 281 -45.23 7.59 -42.97
N ALA A 282 -45.66 7.46 -44.22
CA ALA A 282 -45.96 8.58 -45.12
C ALA A 282 -47.46 8.70 -45.37
N THR A 283 -47.94 9.93 -45.57
CA THR A 283 -49.29 10.24 -46.04
C THR A 283 -49.24 10.46 -47.55
N CYS A 284 -50.01 9.68 -48.32
CA CYS A 284 -49.99 9.67 -49.78
C CYS A 284 -51.40 9.88 -50.32
N ASP A 285 -51.84 11.13 -50.48
CA ASP A 285 -53.25 11.49 -50.74
C ASP A 285 -54.22 10.79 -49.76
N CYS A 286 -55.02 9.84 -50.25
CA CYS A 286 -55.93 9.04 -49.43
C CYS A 286 -55.40 7.64 -49.09
N GLU A 287 -54.16 7.33 -49.47
CA GLU A 287 -53.40 6.19 -48.99
C GLU A 287 -52.37 6.63 -47.92
N CYS A 288 -51.82 5.66 -47.21
CA CYS A 288 -50.76 5.91 -46.25
C CYS A 288 -49.89 4.67 -46.06
N THR A 289 -48.73 4.86 -45.43
CA THR A 289 -47.88 3.77 -44.98
C THR A 289 -47.78 3.74 -43.46
N SER A 290 -47.57 2.56 -42.90
CA SER A 290 -47.40 2.37 -41.47
C SER A 290 -46.04 2.90 -40.99
N GLY A 291 -45.99 3.26 -39.70
CA GLY A 291 -44.73 3.55 -39.02
C GLY A 291 -43.95 2.28 -38.67
N GLY A 292 -42.64 2.40 -38.59
CA GLY A 292 -41.74 1.33 -38.18
C GLY A 292 -41.69 1.16 -36.66
N ASN A 293 -41.39 -0.07 -36.22
CA ASN A 293 -41.13 -0.36 -34.81
C ASN A 293 -39.82 0.26 -34.35
N ALA A 294 -39.74 0.71 -33.11
CA ALA A 294 -38.49 1.18 -32.55
C ALA A 294 -37.56 0.03 -32.17
N GLY A 295 -36.27 0.31 -32.09
CA GLY A 295 -35.28 -0.60 -31.56
C GLY A 295 -35.30 -0.64 -30.04
N ASN A 296 -34.86 -1.78 -29.49
CA ASN A 296 -34.68 -1.94 -28.05
C ASN A 296 -33.44 -1.17 -27.57
N GLY A 297 -33.43 -0.78 -26.30
CA GLY A 297 -32.20 -0.33 -25.65
C GLY A 297 -31.20 -1.48 -25.52
N GLY A 298 -29.91 -1.17 -25.64
CA GLY A 298 -28.84 -2.10 -25.38
C GLY A 298 -28.74 -2.46 -23.89
N PRO A 299 -28.29 -3.66 -23.53
CA PRO A 299 -28.10 -4.03 -22.13
C PRO A 299 -26.95 -3.23 -21.50
N GLY A 300 -26.99 -3.07 -20.19
CA GLY A 300 -25.88 -2.52 -19.41
C GLY A 300 -24.66 -3.46 -19.40
N GLY A 301 -23.47 -2.88 -19.28
CA GLY A 301 -22.23 -3.63 -19.15
C GLY A 301 -22.07 -4.26 -17.77
N THR A 302 -21.27 -5.32 -17.70
CA THR A 302 -20.91 -5.98 -16.44
C THR A 302 -19.95 -5.10 -15.62
N GLY A 303 -20.06 -5.11 -14.29
CA GLY A 303 -19.08 -4.48 -13.41
C GLY A 303 -17.71 -5.17 -13.46
N GLY A 304 -16.64 -4.42 -13.21
CA GLY A 304 -15.28 -4.96 -13.19
C GLY A 304 -15.01 -5.86 -11.99
N LEU A 305 -14.03 -6.76 -12.13
CA LEU A 305 -13.53 -7.58 -11.01
C LEU A 305 -12.88 -6.69 -9.93
N GLY A 306 -13.11 -6.98 -8.66
CA GLY A 306 -12.37 -6.36 -7.56
C GLY A 306 -10.92 -6.84 -7.48
N GLY A 307 -10.00 -5.96 -7.09
CA GLY A 307 -8.58 -6.30 -6.92
C GLY A 307 -8.35 -7.21 -5.72
N ASN A 308 -7.31 -8.04 -5.78
CA ASN A 308 -6.91 -8.87 -4.63
C ASN A 308 -6.26 -8.02 -3.54
N GLY A 309 -6.38 -8.45 -2.28
CA GLY A 309 -5.61 -7.89 -1.17
C GLY A 309 -4.14 -8.30 -1.23
N GLY A 310 -3.25 -7.44 -0.74
CA GLY A 310 -1.84 -7.74 -0.58
C GLY A 310 -1.57 -8.63 0.63
N ASN A 311 -0.40 -9.23 0.69
CA ASN A 311 0.05 -10.05 1.80
C ASN A 311 0.68 -9.20 2.92
N GLY A 312 0.61 -9.69 4.15
CA GLY A 312 1.54 -9.27 5.19
C GLY A 312 2.95 -9.81 4.88
N VAL A 313 3.98 -9.17 5.42
CA VAL A 313 5.37 -9.59 5.20
C VAL A 313 6.09 -9.86 6.51
N ASN A 314 7.00 -10.83 6.53
CA ASN A 314 7.82 -11.09 7.71
C ASN A 314 8.76 -9.90 7.99
N ALA A 315 9.18 -9.73 9.23
CA ALA A 315 10.24 -8.79 9.56
C ALA A 315 11.54 -9.13 8.80
N ALA A 316 12.29 -8.10 8.40
CA ALA A 316 13.56 -8.30 7.70
C ALA A 316 14.71 -8.68 8.65
N ALA A 317 14.55 -8.37 9.94
CA ALA A 317 15.51 -8.64 10.99
C ALA A 317 14.87 -8.59 12.38
N ASN A 318 15.60 -9.07 13.39
CA ASN A 318 15.23 -9.03 14.80
C ASN A 318 15.66 -7.72 15.49
N ILE A 319 15.23 -7.56 16.73
CA ILE A 319 15.53 -6.42 17.59
C ILE A 319 16.34 -6.89 18.79
N ILE A 320 17.47 -6.26 19.04
CA ILE A 320 18.36 -6.58 20.16
C ILE A 320 18.32 -5.46 21.18
N VAL A 321 18.07 -5.81 22.43
CA VAL A 321 17.99 -4.88 23.56
C VAL A 321 18.99 -5.33 24.63
N THR A 322 20.08 -4.59 24.79
CA THR A 322 21.15 -4.85 25.76
C THR A 322 20.96 -3.91 26.95
N ILE A 323 20.83 -4.47 28.16
CA ILE A 323 20.54 -3.72 29.40
C ILE A 323 21.30 -4.30 30.59
N PRO A 324 21.55 -3.53 31.67
CA PRO A 324 22.14 -4.05 32.89
C PRO A 324 21.24 -5.12 33.52
N ALA A 325 21.83 -6.21 34.00
CA ALA A 325 21.07 -7.30 34.61
C ALA A 325 20.16 -6.84 35.77
N SER A 326 20.55 -5.77 36.49
CA SER A 326 19.82 -5.21 37.63
C SER A 326 18.48 -4.57 37.29
N VAL A 327 18.26 -4.17 36.03
CA VAL A 327 17.02 -3.50 35.58
C VAL A 327 16.22 -4.36 34.59
N ALA A 328 16.63 -5.60 34.37
CA ALA A 328 16.04 -6.45 33.35
C ALA A 328 14.54 -6.75 33.58
N ASP A 329 14.11 -6.80 34.84
CA ASP A 329 12.71 -7.06 35.20
C ASP A 329 11.79 -5.85 34.93
N GLN A 330 12.37 -4.68 34.63
CA GLN A 330 11.64 -3.47 34.23
C GLN A 330 11.33 -3.43 32.73
N VAL A 331 11.86 -4.40 31.96
CA VAL A 331 11.70 -4.44 30.51
C VAL A 331 10.81 -5.61 30.10
N THR A 332 9.75 -5.27 29.38
CA THR A 332 8.83 -6.23 28.77
C THR A 332 8.88 -6.13 27.25
N LYS A 333 8.46 -7.19 26.58
CA LYS A 333 8.38 -7.26 25.12
C LYS A 333 7.05 -7.83 24.69
N ASN A 334 6.52 -7.32 23.59
CA ASN A 334 5.32 -7.83 22.95
C ASN A 334 5.44 -7.71 21.43
N SER A 335 4.64 -8.46 20.69
CA SER A 335 4.64 -8.44 19.24
C SER A 335 3.28 -8.83 18.67
N ALA A 336 3.05 -8.47 17.41
CA ALA A 336 1.83 -8.85 16.70
C ALA A 336 2.15 -9.30 15.27
N TYR A 337 1.39 -10.28 14.78
CA TYR A 337 1.41 -10.63 13.37
C TYR A 337 0.84 -9.50 12.51
N ALA A 338 1.45 -9.31 11.34
CA ALA A 338 0.94 -8.39 10.33
C ALA A 338 -0.15 -9.09 9.50
N GLY A 339 -1.38 -8.59 9.58
CA GLY A 339 -2.50 -9.11 8.79
C GLY A 339 -2.28 -8.92 7.28
N TYR A 340 -2.92 -9.77 6.49
CA TYR A 340 -3.07 -9.55 5.06
C TYR A 340 -4.11 -8.46 4.78
N GLY A 341 -4.09 -7.91 3.57
CA GLY A 341 -5.05 -6.92 3.11
C GLY A 341 -6.38 -7.55 2.69
N ASP A 342 -7.46 -6.82 2.91
CA ASP A 342 -8.79 -7.21 2.41
C ASP A 342 -8.86 -7.15 0.88
N PHE A 343 -9.83 -7.84 0.31
CA PHE A 343 -10.13 -7.74 -1.11
C PHE A 343 -10.84 -6.43 -1.48
N GLY A 344 -10.74 -6.08 -2.76
CA GLY A 344 -11.59 -5.08 -3.40
C GLY A 344 -12.95 -5.65 -3.77
N SER A 345 -14.01 -4.88 -3.55
CA SER A 345 -15.36 -5.26 -3.98
C SER A 345 -15.46 -5.25 -5.51
N GLY A 346 -16.27 -6.14 -6.07
CA GLY A 346 -16.61 -6.08 -7.49
C GLY A 346 -17.36 -4.81 -7.86
N GLY A 347 -17.23 -4.39 -9.11
CA GLY A 347 -17.87 -3.20 -9.65
C GLY A 347 -19.38 -3.36 -9.77
N ALA A 348 -20.11 -2.26 -9.58
CA ALA A 348 -21.55 -2.25 -9.79
C ALA A 348 -21.90 -2.50 -11.27
N PRO A 349 -23.07 -3.09 -11.58
CA PRO A 349 -23.48 -3.26 -12.95
C PRO A 349 -23.83 -1.94 -13.64
N GLY A 350 -23.69 -1.91 -14.96
CA GLY A 350 -24.20 -0.84 -15.81
C GLY A 350 -25.72 -0.91 -15.98
N ASP A 351 -26.35 0.24 -16.12
CA ASP A 351 -27.79 0.32 -16.34
C ASP A 351 -28.13 0.04 -17.82
N GLY A 352 -29.33 -0.46 -18.09
CA GLY A 352 -29.79 -0.66 -19.46
C GLY A 352 -29.98 0.66 -20.23
N GLY A 353 -29.85 0.59 -21.55
CA GLY A 353 -30.21 1.67 -22.45
C GLY A 353 -31.73 1.86 -22.54
N PRO A 354 -32.24 3.08 -22.73
CA PRO A 354 -33.66 3.29 -22.93
C PRO A 354 -34.11 2.76 -24.30
N ALA A 355 -35.40 2.44 -24.41
CA ALA A 355 -36.03 2.08 -25.69
C ALA A 355 -36.03 3.24 -26.70
N GLY A 356 -36.04 2.90 -27.99
CA GLY A 356 -36.43 3.85 -29.03
C GLY A 356 -37.93 4.15 -29.02
N SER A 357 -38.30 5.30 -29.58
CA SER A 357 -39.70 5.70 -29.78
C SER A 357 -40.28 5.12 -31.06
N LYS A 358 -41.56 4.72 -31.03
CA LYS A 358 -42.26 4.18 -32.20
C LYS A 358 -42.37 5.20 -33.34
N GLY A 359 -42.36 4.71 -34.58
CA GLY A 359 -42.75 5.51 -35.74
C GLY A 359 -44.26 5.75 -35.75
N GLY A 360 -44.69 7.00 -35.92
CA GLY A 360 -46.09 7.34 -36.19
C GLY A 360 -46.54 6.83 -37.57
N GLY A 361 -47.81 6.46 -37.71
CA GLY A 361 -48.39 6.11 -39.02
C GLY A 361 -48.70 7.35 -39.85
N GLY A 362 -48.80 7.19 -41.18
CA GLY A 362 -49.33 8.23 -42.06
C GLY A 362 -50.87 8.30 -42.04
N GLY A 363 -51.41 9.37 -42.61
CA GLY A 363 -52.85 9.60 -42.77
C GLY A 363 -53.18 11.09 -42.92
N ALA A 364 -54.13 11.40 -43.79
CA ALA A 364 -54.70 12.73 -43.96
C ALA A 364 -56.10 12.78 -43.32
N SER A 365 -56.55 13.97 -42.91
CA SER A 365 -57.92 14.15 -42.41
C SER A 365 -58.93 13.77 -43.50
N GLY A 366 -59.87 12.87 -43.17
CA GLY A 366 -60.87 12.36 -44.12
C GLY A 366 -60.47 11.11 -44.90
N CYS A 367 -59.24 10.58 -44.70
CA CYS A 367 -58.76 9.35 -45.32
C CYS A 367 -58.43 8.27 -44.26
N PRO A 368 -58.33 6.98 -44.62
CA PRO A 368 -57.95 5.93 -43.68
C PRO A 368 -56.59 6.19 -43.01
N SER A 369 -56.51 5.96 -41.70
CA SER A 369 -55.25 6.09 -40.94
C SER A 369 -54.44 4.80 -41.00
N CYS A 370 -53.12 4.91 -41.14
CA CYS A 370 -52.22 3.77 -41.09
C CYS A 370 -51.68 3.54 -39.68
N GLY A 371 -51.37 2.28 -39.38
CA GLY A 371 -50.88 1.89 -38.06
C GLY A 371 -49.54 2.55 -37.71
N SER A 372 -49.39 2.95 -36.45
CA SER A 372 -48.07 3.27 -35.87
C SER A 372 -47.27 2.01 -35.61
N GLY A 373 -45.95 2.12 -35.56
CA GLY A 373 -45.11 1.06 -35.02
C GLY A 373 -45.30 0.86 -33.52
N SER A 374 -44.55 -0.09 -32.97
CA SER A 374 -44.44 -0.36 -31.53
C SER A 374 -43.18 0.28 -30.94
N SER A 375 -43.24 0.70 -29.68
CA SER A 375 -42.06 1.16 -28.95
C SER A 375 -41.11 -0.01 -28.68
N GLY A 376 -39.82 0.29 -28.55
CA GLY A 376 -38.86 -0.70 -28.09
C GLY A 376 -39.04 -1.00 -26.60
N SER A 377 -38.28 -1.98 -26.12
CA SER A 377 -38.09 -2.25 -24.70
C SER A 377 -36.76 -1.64 -24.22
N SER A 378 -36.69 -1.22 -22.95
CA SER A 378 -35.42 -0.82 -22.35
C SER A 378 -34.50 -2.03 -22.21
N GLY A 379 -33.19 -1.81 -22.31
CA GLY A 379 -32.20 -2.85 -22.08
C GLY A 379 -32.21 -3.31 -20.62
N GLY A 380 -31.76 -4.54 -20.39
CA GLY A 380 -31.54 -5.06 -19.04
C GLY A 380 -30.34 -4.38 -18.35
N LYS A 381 -30.33 -4.39 -17.02
CA LYS A 381 -29.13 -4.06 -16.23
C LYS A 381 -28.06 -5.14 -16.48
N GLY A 382 -26.78 -4.76 -16.48
CA GLY A 382 -25.68 -5.70 -16.54
C GLY A 382 -25.54 -6.53 -15.26
N SER A 383 -24.48 -7.34 -15.18
CA SER A 383 -24.15 -8.13 -13.98
C SER A 383 -23.17 -7.41 -13.06
N GLN A 384 -23.23 -7.69 -11.76
CA GLN A 384 -22.23 -7.21 -10.80
C GLN A 384 -20.89 -7.92 -11.07
N GLY A 385 -19.79 -7.20 -10.89
CA GLY A 385 -18.46 -7.81 -10.91
C GLY A 385 -18.21 -8.69 -9.69
N ASN A 386 -17.36 -9.69 -9.83
CA ASN A 386 -16.94 -10.51 -8.68
C ASN A 386 -16.02 -9.69 -7.76
N ASN A 387 -16.02 -10.04 -6.47
CA ASN A 387 -15.01 -9.53 -5.54
C ASN A 387 -13.63 -10.11 -5.86
N GLY A 388 -12.57 -9.41 -5.45
CA GLY A 388 -11.24 -9.99 -5.41
C GLY A 388 -11.08 -11.01 -4.28
N ASN A 389 -9.88 -11.57 -4.14
CA ASN A 389 -9.52 -12.44 -3.02
C ASN A 389 -8.74 -11.65 -1.96
N PRO A 390 -8.93 -11.93 -0.65
CA PRO A 390 -8.05 -11.37 0.37
C PRO A 390 -6.61 -11.86 0.15
N GLY A 391 -5.63 -11.17 0.73
CA GLY A 391 -4.28 -11.73 0.82
C GLY A 391 -4.29 -13.03 1.63
N THR A 392 -3.24 -13.84 1.49
CA THR A 392 -3.21 -15.20 2.04
C THR A 392 -2.13 -15.39 3.10
N ILE A 393 -1.17 -14.48 3.17
CA ILE A 393 -0.01 -14.60 4.05
C ILE A 393 -0.06 -13.52 5.13
N GLN A 394 0.07 -13.95 6.39
CA GLN A 394 0.37 -13.07 7.52
C GLN A 394 1.88 -12.91 7.67
N GLY A 395 2.32 -11.71 8.06
CA GLY A 395 3.72 -11.43 8.33
C GLY A 395 4.10 -11.68 9.77
N ALA A 396 5.13 -12.50 10.00
CA ALA A 396 5.71 -12.69 11.33
C ALA A 396 6.40 -11.40 11.81
N PRO A 397 6.23 -11.01 13.09
CA PRO A 397 6.96 -9.89 13.68
C PRO A 397 8.45 -10.22 13.87
N ALA A 398 9.26 -9.20 14.16
CA ALA A 398 10.63 -9.39 14.61
C ALA A 398 10.65 -10.11 15.98
N THR A 399 11.67 -10.93 16.22
CA THR A 399 11.96 -11.39 17.58
C THR A 399 12.65 -10.28 18.35
N ILE A 400 12.21 -10.01 19.58
CA ILE A 400 12.90 -9.09 20.50
C ILE A 400 13.72 -9.92 21.48
N THR A 401 15.04 -9.75 21.47
CA THR A 401 15.97 -10.44 22.36
C THR A 401 16.55 -9.47 23.37
N ILE A 402 16.42 -9.80 24.66
CA ILE A 402 16.97 -9.01 25.77
C ILE A 402 18.28 -9.67 26.22
N ILE A 403 19.39 -8.94 26.12
CA ILE A 403 20.71 -9.33 26.60
C ILE A 403 20.95 -8.61 27.92
N LYS A 404 21.32 -9.37 28.95
CA LYS A 404 21.66 -8.86 30.28
C LYS A 404 23.17 -8.75 30.40
N THR A 405 23.69 -7.56 30.68
CA THR A 405 25.12 -7.30 30.88
C THR A 405 25.49 -7.13 32.34
#